data_AF-A0A1Q9PZZ4-F1
#
_entry.id   AF-A0A1Q9PZZ4-F1
#
_cell.length_a   1.000
_cell.length_b   1.000
_cell.length_c   1.000
_cell.angle_alpha   90.00
_cell.angle_beta   90.00
_cell.angle_gamma   90.00
#
_symmetry.space_group_name_H-M   'P 1'
#
loop_
_entity.id
_entity.type
_entity.pdbx_description
1 polymer ?
#
loop_
_entity_poly.entity_id
_entity_poly.type
_entity_poly.pdbx_seq_one_letter_code
_entity_poly.pdbx_strand_id
1 'polypeptide(L)' 'MKNFRFLIQDQFEANNIANDLRVQMYINRFHDVNIVAVNQRNEVIVQVHEANENVEETLESFMRDYQSGVILE' A
#
# COMPACT_ATOMS: atom_id res chain seq x y z
N MET A 1 15.10 -1.03 2.19
CA MET A 1 13.75 -1.60 2.28
C MET A 1 12.94 -0.79 3.28
N LYS A 2 11.98 0.01 2.80
CA LYS A 2 11.05 0.79 3.63
C LYS A 2 9.73 0.03 3.77
N ASN A 3 9.13 0.03 4.95
CA ASN A 3 7.83 -0.59 5.17
C ASN A 3 6.76 0.47 5.44
N PHE A 4 5.70 0.43 4.64
CA PHE A 4 4.51 1.25 4.81
C PHE A 4 3.39 0.35 5.31
N ARG A 5 2.81 0.69 6.47
CA ARG A 5 1.66 -0.02 7.00
C ARG A 5 0.45 0.92 7.01
N PHE A 6 -0.56 0.54 6.26
CA PHE A 6 -1.79 1.30 6.11
C PHE A 6 -2.91 0.63 6.88
N LEU A 7 -3.50 1.35 7.83
CA LEU A 7 -4.77 0.95 8.44
C LEU A 7 -5.87 1.34 7.46
N ILE A 8 -6.70 0.40 7.04
CA ILE A 8 -7.76 0.64 6.06
C ILE A 8 -9.05 1.05 6.77
N GLN A 9 -9.78 2.01 6.21
CA GLN A 9 -11.08 2.41 6.74
C GLN A 9 -12.05 1.23 6.74
N ASP A 10 -12.92 1.12 7.77
CA ASP A 10 -13.80 -0.03 7.98
C ASP A 10 -14.81 -0.30 6.84
N GLN A 11 -15.06 0.71 6.01
CA GLN A 11 -15.91 0.58 4.82
C GLN A 11 -15.24 -0.14 3.64
N PHE A 12 -13.94 -0.40 3.72
CA PHE A 12 -13.16 -1.10 2.72
C PHE A 12 -12.52 -2.36 3.31
N GLU A 13 -12.26 -3.34 2.44
CA GLU A 13 -11.55 -4.57 2.81
C GLU A 13 -10.10 -4.51 2.33
N ALA A 14 -9.14 -4.73 3.24
CA ALA A 14 -7.71 -4.65 2.93
C ALA A 14 -7.27 -5.53 1.76
N ASN A 15 -7.89 -6.70 1.57
CA ASN A 15 -7.56 -7.57 0.43
C ASN A 15 -7.92 -6.95 -0.91
N ASN A 16 -9.06 -6.26 -1.00
CA ASN A 16 -9.50 -5.59 -2.23
C ASN A 16 -8.58 -4.41 -2.52
N ILE A 17 -8.27 -3.59 -1.50
CA ILE A 17 -7.35 -2.47 -1.63
C ILE A 17 -5.94 -2.93 -2.03
N ALA A 18 -5.45 -4.04 -1.46
CA ALA A 18 -4.16 -4.61 -1.85
C ALA A 18 -4.14 -5.09 -3.31
N ASN A 19 -5.24 -5.65 -3.81
CA ASN A 19 -5.36 -6.05 -5.21
C ASN A 19 -5.36 -4.83 -6.16
N ASP A 20 -6.14 -3.81 -5.83
CA ASP A 20 -6.20 -2.58 -6.61
C ASP A 20 -4.84 -1.86 -6.62
N LEU A 21 -4.16 -1.82 -5.47
CA LEU A 21 -2.83 -1.24 -5.36
C LEU A 21 -1.81 -2.02 -6.19
N ARG A 22 -1.87 -3.36 -6.22
CA ARG A 22 -1.00 -4.17 -7.11
C ARG A 22 -1.20 -3.80 -8.58
N VAL A 23 -2.45 -3.60 -9.01
CA VAL A 23 -2.75 -3.15 -10.38
C VAL A 23 -2.14 -1.77 -10.64
N GLN A 24 -2.27 -0.83 -9.71
CA GLN A 24 -1.67 0.50 -9.84
C GLN A 24 -0.14 0.46 -9.95
N MET A 25 0.53 -0.32 -9.09
CA MET A 25 1.99 -0.48 -9.15
C MET A 25 2.42 -1.10 -10.47
N TYR A 26 1.69 -2.11 -10.95
CA TYR A 26 1.96 -2.76 -12.22
C TYR A 26 1.82 -1.79 -13.41
N ILE A 27 0.77 -0.96 -13.46
CA ILE A 27 0.56 0.04 -14.51
C ILE A 27 1.72 1.04 -14.55
N ASN A 28 2.21 1.46 -13.38
CA ASN A 28 3.35 2.38 -13.26
C ASN A 28 4.71 1.70 -13.42
N ARG A 29 4.75 0.39 -13.75
CA ARG A 29 5.97 -0.42 -13.94
C ARG A 29 6.86 -0.48 -12.71
N PHE A 30 6.25 -0.38 -11.52
CA PHE A 30 6.91 -0.57 -10.25
C PHE A 30 6.88 -2.07 -9.91
N HIS A 31 7.98 -2.76 -10.19
CA HIS A 31 8.09 -4.21 -9.98
C HIS A 31 8.75 -4.59 -8.64
N ASP A 32 9.47 -3.65 -8.01
CA ASP A 32 10.24 -3.88 -6.79
C ASP A 32 9.47 -3.53 -5.50
N VAL A 33 8.17 -3.84 -5.52
CA VAL A 33 7.26 -3.63 -4.39
C VAL A 33 6.58 -4.94 -4.00
N ASN A 34 6.58 -5.25 -2.70
CA ASN A 34 5.79 -6.34 -2.16
C ASN A 34 4.57 -5.77 -1.44
N ILE A 35 3.38 -6.29 -1.74
CA ILE A 35 2.11 -5.83 -1.16
C ILE A 35 1.40 -7.01 -0.50
N VAL A 36 1.11 -6.89 0.79
CA VAL A 36 0.48 -7.94 1.60
C VAL A 36 -0.74 -7.36 2.33
N ALA A 37 -1.88 -8.04 2.23
CA ALA A 37 -3.07 -7.71 3.02
C ALA A 37 -3.09 -8.52 4.32
N VAL A 38 -3.42 -7.87 5.43
CA VAL A 38 -3.60 -8.47 6.75
C VAL A 38 -5.06 -8.29 7.17
N ASN A 39 -5.93 -9.19 6.69
CA ASN A 39 -7.38 -9.07 6.86
C ASN A 39 -7.84 -9.04 8.32
N GLN A 40 -7.14 -9.74 9.22
CA GLN A 40 -7.48 -9.78 10.65
C GLN A 40 -7.39 -8.40 11.33
N ARG A 41 -6.61 -7.48 10.77
CA ARG A 41 -6.42 -6.12 11.29
C ARG A 41 -6.90 -5.03 10.31
N ASN A 42 -7.47 -5.43 9.19
CA ASN A 42 -7.78 -4.56 8.05
C ASN A 42 -6.60 -3.65 7.66
N GLU A 43 -5.42 -4.25 7.47
CA GLU A 43 -4.19 -3.52 7.12
C GLU A 43 -3.63 -3.93 5.75
N VAL A 44 -2.97 -3.00 5.08
CA VAL A 44 -2.12 -3.27 3.91
C VAL A 44 -0.68 -2.92 4.24
N ILE A 45 0.23 -3.88 4.04
CA ILE A 45 1.67 -3.71 4.23
C ILE A 45 2.32 -3.63 2.86
N VAL A 46 3.11 -2.59 2.63
CA VAL A 46 3.87 -2.40 1.41
C VAL A 46 5.35 -2.28 1.72
N GLN A 47 6.15 -3.10 1.06
CA GLN A 47 7.60 -3.14 1.23
C GLN A 47 8.25 -2.69 -0.07
N VAL A 48 9.00 -1.60 -0.02
CA VAL A 48 9.70 -1.04 -1.17
C VAL A 48 11.18 -1.34 -1.01
N HIS A 49 11.79 -2.07 -1.94
CA HIS A 49 13.19 -2.53 -1.81
C HIS A 49 14.19 -1.37 -1.79
N GLU A 50 14.07 -0.43 -2.73
CA GLU A 50 14.90 0.77 -2.85
C GLU A 50 14.11 2.05 -2.54
N ALA A 51 14.78 3.10 -2.07
CA ALA A 51 14.15 4.40 -1.90
C ALA A 51 13.82 4.96 -3.29
N ASN A 52 12.54 4.88 -3.67
CA ASN A 52 12.03 5.37 -4.94
C ASN A 52 10.91 6.36 -4.65
N GLU A 53 11.24 7.65 -4.70
CA GLU A 53 10.31 8.74 -4.38
C GLU A 53 9.03 8.67 -5.21
N ASN A 54 9.10 8.22 -6.47
CA ASN A 54 7.91 8.08 -7.32
C ASN A 54 6.98 6.96 -6.84
N VAL A 55 7.54 5.85 -6.32
CA VAL A 55 6.75 4.76 -5.72
C VAL A 55 6.07 5.27 -4.46
N GLU A 56 6.81 5.97 -3.59
CA GLU A 56 6.29 6.51 -2.34
C GLU A 56 5.16 7.52 -2.59
N GLU A 57 5.35 8.45 -3.54
CA GLU A 57 4.31 9.44 -3.91
C GLU A 57 3.06 8.75 -4.49
N THR A 58 3.25 7.78 -5.38
CA THR A 58 2.11 7.04 -5.98
C THR A 58 1.35 6.26 -4.92
N LEU A 59 2.07 5.63 -3.99
CA LEU A 59 1.53 4.88 -2.87
C LEU A 59 0.71 5.78 -1.94
N GLU A 60 1.28 6.89 -1.50
CA GLU A 60 0.61 7.84 -0.62
C GLU A 60 -0.60 8.50 -1.30
N SER A 61 -0.48 8.82 -2.59
CA SER A 61 -1.57 9.39 -3.38
C SER A 61 -2.74 8.42 -3.47
N PHE A 62 -2.47 7.16 -3.83
CA PHE A 62 -3.50 6.12 -3.93
C PHE A 62 -4.16 5.83 -2.57
N MET A 63 -3.37 5.66 -1.51
CA MET A 63 -3.88 5.22 -0.20
C MET A 63 -4.64 6.31 0.57
N ARG A 64 -4.49 7.58 0.17
CA ARG A 64 -5.06 8.76 0.85
C ARG A 64 -6.53 8.62 1.20
N ASP A 65 -7.33 8.09 0.27
CA ASP A 65 -8.78 8.00 0.42
C ASP A 65 -9.24 6.68 1.05
N TYR A 66 -8.36 5.68 1.13
CA TYR A 66 -8.67 4.35 1.66
C TYR A 66 -8.20 4.12 3.09
N GLN A 67 -7.17 4.85 3.52
CA GLN A 67 -6.56 4.67 4.83
C GLN A 67 -7.27 5.48 5.93
N SER A 68 -7.29 4.93 7.14
CA SER A 68 -7.63 5.64 8.38
C SER A 68 -6.37 6.08 9.15
N GLY A 69 -5.20 5.51 8.82
CA GLY A 69 -3.91 5.88 9.39
C GLY A 69 -2.73 5.19 8.71
N VAL A 70 -1.52 5.72 8.96
CA VAL A 70 -0.26 5.18 8.44
C VAL A 70 0.72 4.96 9.59
N ILE A 71 1.39 3.82 9.58
CA ILE A 71 2.55 3.53 10.44
C ILE A 71 3.75 3.38 9.51
N LEU A 72 4.75 4.25 9.69
CA LEU A 72 6.01 4.22 8.94
C LEU A 72 7.09 3.56 9.80
N GLU A 73 7.71 2.49 9.28
CA GLU A 73 8.80 1.74 9.93
C GLU A 73 10.03 1.60 9.02
#